data_AF-A0A7M5XL39-F1
#
_entry.id   AF-A0A7M5XL39-F1
#
_cell.length_a   1.000
_cell.length_b   1.000
_cell.length_c   1.000
_cell.angle_alpha   90.00
_cell.angle_beta   90.00
_cell.angle_gamma   90.00
#
_symmetry.space_group_name_H-M   'P 1'
#
loop_
_entity.id
_entity.type
_entity.pdbx_description
1 polymer ?
#
loop_
_entity_poly.entity_id
_entity_poly.type
_entity_poly.pdbx_seq_one_letter_code
_entity_poly.pdbx_strand_id
1 'polypeptide(L)'
;MGSSMGPVLANIIMTELEQKVITKLINDGTIKFYGRYVDDTLLVIKSSDLTKIHELMNAFDKNIQFTVDNFDQEIPHFLDLEIAPDGLSIFRKDTNTGQYSNFNSYEDWKFRTAWIRSLVNRAKRICSDCKLKQELSKIRKFASWNSFPCKISNSIIKTTLDKVNCQ
;
A
#
# COMPACT_ATOMS: atom_id res chain seq x y z
N MET A 1 5.31 -0.33 -20.20
CA MET A 1 5.78 0.23 -21.49
C MET A 1 7.29 0.38 -21.38
N GLY A 2 8.05 -0.58 -21.91
CA GLY A 2 9.50 -0.71 -21.71
C GLY A 2 9.96 -2.13 -22.08
N SER A 3 11.25 -2.32 -22.38
CA SER A 3 11.79 -3.65 -22.73
C SER A 3 11.51 -4.66 -21.60
N SER A 4 11.26 -5.92 -21.95
CA SER A 4 10.98 -6.99 -20.98
C SER A 4 12.12 -7.20 -19.97
N MET A 5 13.33 -6.75 -20.30
CA MET A 5 14.53 -6.93 -19.49
C MET A 5 14.79 -5.75 -18.52
N GLY A 6 14.29 -4.55 -18.83
CA GLY A 6 14.57 -3.35 -18.04
C GLY A 6 14.27 -3.49 -16.53
N PRO A 7 13.06 -3.92 -16.14
CA PRO A 7 12.72 -4.10 -14.73
C PRO A 7 13.58 -5.15 -14.02
N VAL A 8 13.99 -6.21 -14.73
CA VAL A 8 14.83 -7.27 -14.18
C VAL A 8 16.22 -6.73 -13.86
N LEU A 9 16.82 -5.99 -14.79
CA LEU A 9 18.13 -5.37 -14.59
C LEU A 9 18.11 -4.33 -13.47
N ALA A 10 17.08 -3.48 -13.44
CA ALA A 10 16.89 -2.51 -12.36
C ALA A 10 16.80 -3.22 -11.00
N ASN A 11 16.04 -4.32 -10.93
CA ASN A 11 15.92 -5.08 -9.69
C ASN A 11 17.25 -5.72 -9.24
N ILE A 12 18.07 -6.22 -10.17
CA ILE A 12 19.40 -6.78 -9.84
C ILE A 12 20.28 -5.72 -9.18
N ILE A 13 20.37 -4.52 -9.77
CA ILE A 13 21.18 -3.42 -9.24
C ILE A 13 20.66 -2.97 -7.87
N MET A 14 19.33 -2.83 -7.72
CA MET A 14 18.72 -2.46 -6.45
C MET A 14 18.93 -3.52 -5.36
N THR A 15 18.92 -4.80 -5.72
CA THR A 15 19.24 -5.89 -4.77
C THR A 15 20.70 -5.85 -4.33
N GLU A 16 21.64 -5.47 -5.20
CA GLU A 16 23.04 -5.28 -4.81
C GLU A 16 23.19 -4.11 -3.82
N LEU A 17 22.48 -3.00 -4.03
CA LEU A 17 22.41 -1.89 -3.07
C LEU A 17 21.85 -2.34 -1.72
N GLU A 18 20.77 -3.12 -1.73
CA GLU A 18 20.15 -3.66 -0.51
C GLU A 18 21.12 -4.52 0.30
N GLN A 19 21.89 -5.37 -0.38
CA GLN A 19 22.87 -6.24 0.28
C GLN A 19 24.07 -5.47 0.83
N LYS A 20 24.60 -4.50 0.07
CA LYS A 20 25.83 -3.79 0.43
C LYS A 20 25.62 -2.68 1.45
N VAL A 21 24.47 -1.99 1.39
CA VAL A 21 24.18 -0.78 2.17
C VAL A 21 23.05 -1.05 3.17
N ILE A 22 21.86 -1.40 2.69
CA ILE A 22 20.64 -1.46 3.53
C ILE A 22 20.77 -2.54 4.61
N THR A 23 21.27 -3.72 4.27
CA THR A 23 21.41 -4.83 5.24
C THR A 23 22.34 -4.45 6.40
N LYS A 24 23.41 -3.69 6.13
CA LYS A 24 24.31 -3.21 7.20
C LYS A 24 23.61 -2.21 8.11
N LEU A 25 22.86 -1.27 7.53
CA LEU A 25 22.09 -0.26 8.25
C LEU A 25 20.89 -0.85 9.02
N ILE A 26 20.39 -2.01 8.61
CA ILE A 26 19.39 -2.76 9.39
C ILE A 26 20.08 -3.44 10.58
N ASN A 27 21.23 -4.08 10.34
CA ASN A 27 21.96 -4.83 11.36
C ASN A 27 22.55 -3.94 12.47
N ASP A 28 22.97 -2.72 12.15
CA ASP A 28 23.43 -1.74 13.16
C ASP A 28 22.25 -1.02 13.85
N GLY A 29 21.02 -1.25 13.39
CA GLY A 29 19.79 -0.72 13.95
C GLY A 29 19.46 0.71 13.54
N THR A 30 20.20 1.31 12.61
CA THR A 30 19.92 2.64 12.03
C THR A 30 18.59 2.64 11.23
N ILE A 31 18.36 1.62 10.41
CA ILE A 31 17.08 1.39 9.70
C ILE A 31 16.24 0.39 10.49
N LYS A 32 15.03 0.78 10.89
CA LYS A 32 14.07 -0.11 11.58
C LYS A 32 13.22 -0.92 10.62
N PHE A 33 12.94 -0.37 9.45
CA PHE A 33 12.18 -1.03 8.41
C PHE A 33 12.62 -0.52 7.05
N TYR A 34 12.72 -1.43 6.08
CA TYR A 34 12.95 -1.13 4.68
C TYR A 34 11.95 -1.91 3.83
N GLY A 35 11.27 -1.24 2.92
CA GLY A 35 10.44 -1.85 1.88
C GLY A 35 10.71 -1.19 0.54
N ARG A 36 10.67 -1.96 -0.55
CA ARG A 36 10.82 -1.45 -1.91
C ARG A 36 9.75 -2.02 -2.82
N TYR A 37 9.24 -1.18 -3.72
CA TYR A 37 8.38 -1.57 -4.82
C TYR A 37 8.90 -0.94 -6.10
N VAL A 38 9.56 -1.76 -6.93
CA VAL A 38 10.25 -1.30 -8.15
C VAL A 38 11.28 -0.22 -7.80
N ASP A 39 10.97 1.04 -8.07
CA ASP A 39 11.76 2.26 -7.86
C ASP A 39 11.43 2.97 -6.54
N ASP A 40 10.24 2.79 -5.97
CA ASP A 40 9.83 3.44 -4.72
C ASP A 40 10.36 2.68 -3.50
N THR A 41 10.95 3.41 -2.54
CA THR A 41 11.44 2.85 -1.26
C THR A 41 10.79 3.51 -0.05
N LEU A 42 10.50 2.72 0.98
CA LEU A 42 10.00 3.15 2.28
C LEU A 42 10.99 2.77 3.38
N LEU A 43 11.47 3.76 4.11
CA LEU A 43 12.41 3.58 5.22
C LEU A 43 11.81 4.13 6.52
N VAL A 44 11.98 3.38 7.61
CA VAL A 44 11.70 3.88 8.97
C VAL A 44 13.01 4.08 9.69
N ILE A 45 13.35 5.33 9.95
CA ILE A 45 14.64 5.78 10.48
C ILE A 45 14.44 6.86 11.54
N LYS A 46 15.50 7.20 12.29
CA LYS A 46 15.52 8.44 13.06
C LYS A 46 15.81 9.61 12.14
N SER A 47 15.15 10.74 12.35
CA SER A 47 15.37 11.96 11.55
C SER A 47 16.83 12.43 11.56
N SER A 48 17.57 12.17 12.66
CA SER A 48 19.01 12.47 12.76
C SER A 48 19.89 11.68 11.80
N ASP A 49 19.45 10.51 11.36
CA ASP A 49 20.22 9.63 10.49
C ASP A 49 19.92 9.87 8.99
N LEU A 50 18.93 10.71 8.67
CA LEU A 50 18.45 10.93 7.30
C LEU A 50 19.57 11.33 6.34
N THR A 51 20.31 12.40 6.65
CA THR A 51 21.38 12.93 5.80
C THR A 51 22.46 11.87 5.54
N LYS A 52 22.89 11.16 6.60
CA LYS A 52 23.89 10.10 6.50
C LYS A 52 23.42 8.96 5.59
N ILE A 53 22.18 8.52 5.75
CA ILE A 53 21.62 7.43 4.93
C ILE A 53 21.50 7.87 3.48
N HIS A 54 21.01 9.09 3.25
CA HIS A 54 20.87 9.66 1.91
C HIS A 54 22.22 9.75 1.18
N GLU A 55 23.26 10.22 1.86
CA GLU A 55 24.63 10.24 1.31
C GLU A 55 25.15 8.84 1.00
N LEU A 56 24.94 7.86 1.90
CA LEU A 56 25.36 6.47 1.68
C LEU A 56 24.64 5.82 0.49
N MET A 57 23.35 6.09 0.32
CA MET A 57 22.58 5.56 -0.82
C MET A 57 23.03 6.18 -2.13
N ASN A 58 23.29 7.50 -2.17
CA ASN A 58 23.79 8.18 -3.37
C ASN A 58 25.27 7.89 -3.68
N ALA A 59 26.04 7.42 -2.69
CA ALA A 59 27.42 6.98 -2.91
C ALA A 59 27.52 5.60 -3.59
N PHE A 60 26.42 4.84 -3.68
CA PHE A 60 26.42 3.50 -4.24
C PHE A 60 26.77 3.47 -5.73
N ASP A 61 26.12 4.30 -6.54
CA ASP A 61 26.37 4.42 -7.98
C ASP A 61 26.15 5.85 -8.44
N LYS A 62 27.09 6.41 -9.20
CA LYS A 62 27.04 7.79 -9.70
C LYS A 62 25.83 8.08 -10.59
N ASN A 63 25.28 7.06 -11.26
CA ASN A 63 24.16 7.18 -12.18
C ASN A 63 22.81 6.95 -11.51
N ILE A 64 22.79 6.54 -10.24
CA ILE A 64 21.56 6.33 -9.46
C ILE A 64 21.51 7.40 -8.38
N GLN A 65 20.52 8.28 -8.47
CA GLN A 65 20.31 9.34 -7.51
C GLN A 65 19.01 9.09 -6.75
N PHE A 66 19.11 9.00 -5.42
CA PHE A 66 17.98 8.86 -4.52
C PHE A 66 17.46 10.22 -4.11
N THR A 67 16.15 10.40 -4.18
CA THR A 67 15.45 11.57 -3.65
C THR A 67 14.74 11.20 -2.35
N VAL A 68 14.50 12.20 -1.51
CA VAL A 68 13.79 12.03 -0.24
C VAL A 68 12.57 12.95 -0.25
N ASP A 69 11.42 12.37 0.04
CA ASP A 69 10.20 13.11 0.32
C ASP A 69 10.11 13.35 1.83
N ASN A 70 10.06 14.62 2.23
CA ASN A 70 9.88 15.01 3.64
C ASN A 70 8.39 15.22 3.93
N PHE A 71 7.88 14.53 4.97
CA PHE A 71 6.47 14.56 5.36
C PHE A 71 6.25 15.35 6.66
N ASP A 72 6.76 16.59 6.72
CA ASP A 72 6.76 17.39 7.97
C ASP A 72 5.35 17.75 8.49
N GLN A 73 4.33 17.77 7.61
CA GLN A 73 2.96 18.14 7.96
C GLN A 73 1.88 17.23 7.34
N GLU A 74 2.29 16.21 6.59
CA GLU A 74 1.39 15.30 5.89
C GLU A 74 1.60 13.87 6.37
N ILE A 75 0.57 13.04 6.25
CA ILE A 75 0.68 11.63 6.58
C ILE A 75 1.39 10.95 5.40
N PRO A 76 2.52 10.25 5.60
CA PRO A 76 3.21 9.58 4.51
C PRO A 76 2.35 8.50 3.86
N HIS A 77 2.50 8.39 2.55
CA HIS A 77 1.84 7.38 1.74
C HIS A 77 2.88 6.53 1.00
N PHE A 78 2.66 5.22 0.95
CA PHE A 78 3.48 4.30 0.17
C PHE A 78 2.57 3.37 -0.62
N LEU A 79 2.54 3.54 -1.94
CA LEU A 79 1.59 2.88 -2.84
C LEU A 79 0.13 3.10 -2.42
N ASP A 80 -0.43 2.07 -1.77
CA ASP A 80 -1.81 1.91 -1.36
C ASP A 80 -1.98 2.08 0.16
N LEU A 81 -0.88 2.39 0.86
CA LEU A 81 -0.76 2.52 2.31
C LEU A 81 -0.74 4.00 2.72
N GLU A 82 -1.49 4.31 3.77
CA GLU A 82 -1.37 5.53 4.54
C GLU A 82 -0.79 5.16 5.91
N ILE A 83 0.32 5.79 6.27
CA ILE A 83 1.14 5.40 7.42
C ILE A 83 1.02 6.49 8.49
N ALA A 84 0.12 6.27 9.45
CA ALA A 84 -0.10 7.20 10.55
C ALA A 84 0.48 6.66 11.87
N PRO A 85 0.79 7.53 12.85
CA PRO A 85 1.28 7.10 14.17
C PRO A 85 0.32 6.16 14.90
N ASP A 86 -0.98 6.28 14.65
CA ASP A 86 -2.02 5.45 15.28
C ASP A 86 -2.38 4.18 14.49
N GLY A 87 -1.72 3.95 13.35
CA GLY A 87 -1.83 2.71 12.58
C GLY A 87 -1.80 2.88 11.06
N LEU A 88 -1.93 1.77 10.37
CA LEU A 88 -2.00 1.71 8.92
C LEU A 88 -3.42 1.84 8.41
N SER A 89 -3.54 2.50 7.28
CA SER A 89 -4.78 2.91 6.63
C SER A 89 -4.64 2.70 5.11
N ILE A 90 -5.75 2.73 4.38
CA ILE A 90 -5.73 2.63 2.91
C ILE A 90 -5.67 4.03 2.31
N PHE A 91 -4.56 4.33 1.64
CA PHE A 91 -4.45 5.53 0.83
C PHE A 91 -5.25 5.39 -0.47
N ARG A 92 -5.87 6.49 -0.89
CA ARG A 92 -6.57 6.62 -2.17
C ARG A 92 -6.28 8.00 -2.73
N LYS A 93 -5.83 8.06 -3.97
CA LYS A 93 -5.65 9.33 -4.70
C LYS A 93 -7.00 10.06 -4.80
N ASP A 94 -6.95 11.38 -4.89
CA ASP A 94 -8.14 12.24 -5.05
C ASP A 94 -8.95 11.91 -6.31
N THR A 95 -8.30 11.32 -7.31
CA THR A 95 -8.95 10.84 -8.53
C THR A 95 -9.80 9.57 -8.34
N ASN A 96 -9.80 8.96 -7.14
CA ASN A 96 -10.62 7.80 -6.84
C ASN A 96 -12.10 8.21 -6.68
N THR A 97 -12.89 7.95 -7.73
CA THR A 97 -14.32 8.24 -7.75
C THR A 97 -15.18 7.24 -6.96
N GLY A 98 -14.60 6.11 -6.53
CA GLY A 98 -15.36 5.02 -5.92
C GLY A 98 -16.31 4.32 -6.89
N GLN A 99 -16.09 4.46 -8.20
CA GLN A 99 -16.88 3.79 -9.24
C GLN A 99 -16.37 2.36 -9.46
N TYR A 100 -17.28 1.39 -9.39
CA TYR A 100 -17.02 -0.04 -9.57
C TYR A 100 -18.13 -0.66 -10.43
N SER A 101 -18.13 -1.99 -10.62
CA SER A 101 -19.24 -2.68 -11.29
C SER A 101 -20.56 -2.37 -10.58
N ASN A 102 -21.51 -1.80 -11.31
CA ASN A 102 -22.82 -1.41 -10.78
C ASN A 102 -23.68 -2.65 -10.48
N PHE A 103 -24.55 -2.57 -9.46
CA PHE A 103 -25.48 -3.63 -9.11
C PHE A 103 -26.40 -4.05 -10.26
N ASN A 104 -26.72 -3.17 -11.20
CA ASN A 104 -27.61 -3.46 -12.34
C ASN A 104 -26.86 -3.87 -13.62
N SER A 105 -25.54 -4.03 -13.57
CA SER A 105 -24.74 -4.49 -14.72
C SER A 105 -25.14 -5.89 -15.18
N TYR A 106 -25.04 -6.17 -16.49
CA TYR A 106 -25.27 -7.50 -17.07
C TYR A 106 -24.01 -8.37 -16.93
N GLU A 107 -23.63 -8.63 -15.68
CA GLU A 107 -22.47 -9.46 -15.31
C GLU A 107 -22.92 -10.57 -14.35
N ASP A 108 -22.24 -11.71 -14.36
CA ASP A 108 -22.49 -12.75 -13.35
C ASP A 108 -22.27 -12.19 -11.93
N TRP A 109 -23.08 -12.68 -10.99
CA TRP A 109 -23.05 -12.27 -9.59
C TRP A 109 -21.65 -12.30 -8.97
N LYS A 110 -20.84 -13.29 -9.36
CA LYS A 110 -19.46 -13.44 -8.87
C LYS A 110 -18.62 -12.23 -9.28
N PHE A 111 -18.62 -11.81 -10.54
CA PHE A 111 -17.83 -10.67 -10.99
C PHE A 111 -18.35 -9.36 -10.41
N ARG A 112 -19.67 -9.19 -10.42
CA ARG A 112 -20.34 -7.99 -9.89
C ARG A 112 -19.99 -7.69 -8.44
N THR A 113 -19.86 -8.73 -7.62
CA THR A 113 -19.54 -8.61 -6.18
C THR A 113 -18.06 -8.73 -5.85
N ALA A 114 -17.20 -9.00 -6.85
CA ALA A 114 -15.77 -9.26 -6.61
C ALA A 114 -15.05 -8.07 -6.02
N TRP A 115 -15.38 -6.85 -6.47
CA TRP A 115 -14.74 -5.64 -5.97
C TRP A 115 -15.01 -5.40 -4.48
N ILE A 116 -16.24 -5.64 -3.99
CA ILE A 116 -16.57 -5.51 -2.55
C ILE A 116 -15.68 -6.48 -1.74
N ARG A 117 -15.62 -7.74 -2.18
CA ARG A 117 -14.82 -8.77 -1.52
C ARG A 117 -13.33 -8.40 -1.51
N SER A 118 -12.82 -7.93 -2.64
CA SER A 118 -11.43 -7.49 -2.80
C SER A 118 -11.10 -6.32 -1.86
N LEU A 119 -11.95 -5.29 -1.79
CA LEU A 119 -11.73 -4.15 -0.89
C LEU A 119 -11.79 -4.55 0.58
N VAL A 120 -12.71 -5.44 0.98
CA VAL A 120 -12.80 -5.91 2.36
C VAL A 120 -11.57 -6.74 2.74
N ASN A 121 -11.12 -7.64 1.87
CA ASN A 121 -9.88 -8.40 2.09
C ASN A 121 -8.67 -7.48 2.20
N ARG A 122 -8.57 -6.48 1.33
CA ARG A 122 -7.52 -5.46 1.38
C ARG A 122 -7.56 -4.69 2.70
N ALA A 123 -8.74 -4.22 3.12
CA ALA A 123 -8.93 -3.51 4.38
C ALA A 123 -8.52 -4.35 5.59
N LYS A 124 -8.92 -5.63 5.63
CA LYS A 124 -8.54 -6.54 6.72
C LYS A 124 -7.04 -6.80 6.78
N ARG A 125 -6.37 -6.87 5.62
CA ARG A 125 -4.92 -7.13 5.55
C ARG A 125 -4.07 -5.91 5.91
N ILE A 126 -4.53 -4.72 5.56
CA ILE A 126 -3.72 -3.49 5.64
C ILE A 126 -4.09 -2.66 6.88
N CYS A 127 -5.37 -2.48 7.15
CA CYS A 127 -5.79 -1.53 8.18
C CYS A 127 -5.51 -2.08 9.58
N SER A 128 -4.97 -1.21 10.44
CA SER A 128 -4.98 -1.46 11.88
C SER A 128 -6.42 -1.53 12.41
N ASP A 129 -6.62 -2.26 13.51
CA ASP A 129 -7.95 -2.53 14.07
C ASP A 129 -8.77 -1.24 14.32
N CYS A 130 -8.10 -0.18 14.78
CA CYS A 130 -8.69 1.13 15.01
C CYS A 130 -9.21 1.81 13.73
N LYS A 131 -8.61 1.54 12.56
CA LYS A 131 -8.96 2.15 11.26
C LYS A 131 -9.92 1.28 10.43
N LEU A 132 -9.96 -0.04 10.67
CA LEU A 132 -10.75 -0.99 9.88
C LEU A 132 -12.24 -0.61 9.82
N LYS A 133 -12.83 -0.18 10.94
CA LYS A 133 -14.25 0.21 10.99
C LYS A 133 -14.57 1.40 10.08
N GLN A 134 -13.68 2.39 10.04
CA GLN A 134 -13.82 3.56 9.18
C GLN A 134 -13.72 3.14 7.71
N GLU A 135 -12.78 2.27 7.39
CA GLU A 135 -12.55 1.76 6.04
C GLU A 135 -13.75 0.94 5.52
N LEU A 136 -14.29 0.04 6.34
CA LEU A 136 -15.53 -0.69 6.00
C LEU A 136 -16.72 0.25 5.78
N SER A 137 -16.76 1.39 6.47
CA SER A 137 -17.79 2.41 6.26
C SER A 137 -17.64 3.11 4.90
N LYS A 138 -16.41 3.35 4.43
CA LYS A 138 -16.14 3.83 3.08
C LYS A 138 -16.59 2.83 2.02
N ILE A 139 -16.27 1.54 2.20
CA ILE A 139 -16.70 0.46 1.28
C ILE A 139 -18.23 0.40 1.15
N ARG A 140 -18.97 0.57 2.26
CA ARG A 140 -20.45 0.65 2.21
C ARG A 140 -20.95 1.86 1.41
N LYS A 141 -20.29 3.01 1.52
CA LYS A 141 -20.62 4.20 0.71
C LYS A 141 -20.39 3.92 -0.77
N PHE A 142 -19.26 3.33 -1.14
CA PHE A 142 -19.00 2.93 -2.52
C PHE A 142 -20.07 1.96 -3.03
N ALA A 143 -20.49 0.99 -2.21
CA ALA A 143 -21.54 0.05 -2.61
C ALA A 143 -22.86 0.77 -2.89
N SER A 144 -23.23 1.73 -2.04
CA SER A 144 -24.41 2.58 -2.23
C SER A 144 -24.34 3.38 -3.54
N TRP A 145 -23.19 4.01 -3.83
CA TRP A 145 -22.97 4.76 -5.08
C TRP A 145 -23.08 3.89 -6.32
N ASN A 146 -22.72 2.61 -6.21
CA ASN A 146 -22.84 1.62 -7.28
C ASN A 146 -24.16 0.83 -7.23
N SER A 147 -25.21 1.41 -6.62
CA SER A 147 -26.59 0.89 -6.56
C SER A 147 -26.79 -0.43 -5.82
N PHE A 148 -25.84 -0.87 -4.99
CA PHE A 148 -26.01 -2.09 -4.19
C PHE A 148 -26.97 -1.86 -3.02
N PRO A 149 -27.99 -2.72 -2.84
CA PRO A 149 -28.84 -2.69 -1.66
C PRO A 149 -28.02 -2.92 -0.37
N CYS A 150 -28.32 -2.14 0.68
CA CYS A 150 -27.58 -2.21 1.95
C CYS A 150 -27.55 -3.60 2.58
N LYS A 151 -28.64 -4.37 2.49
CA LYS A 151 -28.70 -5.74 3.03
C LYS A 151 -27.70 -6.67 2.33
N ILE A 152 -27.60 -6.53 1.01
CA ILE A 152 -26.71 -7.33 0.17
C ILE A 152 -25.25 -6.98 0.45
N SER A 153 -24.91 -5.69 0.40
CA SER A 153 -23.52 -5.25 0.62
C SER A 153 -23.03 -5.62 2.02
N ASN A 154 -23.86 -5.45 3.05
CA ASN A 154 -23.52 -5.86 4.42
C ASN A 154 -23.36 -7.38 4.57
N SER A 155 -24.19 -8.18 3.89
CA SER A 155 -24.04 -9.63 3.88
C SER A 155 -22.71 -10.05 3.26
N ILE A 156 -22.35 -9.48 2.10
CA ILE A 156 -21.06 -9.76 1.43
C ILE A 156 -19.88 -9.36 2.32
N ILE A 157 -19.92 -8.16 2.91
CA ILE A 157 -18.87 -7.68 3.81
C ILE A 157 -18.69 -8.63 5.00
N LYS A 158 -19.78 -9.00 5.67
CA LYS A 158 -19.75 -9.90 6.82
C LYS A 158 -19.17 -11.27 6.45
N THR A 159 -19.71 -11.90 5.41
CA THR A 159 -19.22 -13.21 4.93
C THR A 159 -17.75 -13.16 4.53
N THR A 160 -17.27 -12.05 3.98
CA THR A 160 -15.87 -11.90 3.59
C THR A 160 -14.94 -11.78 4.81
N LEU A 161 -15.37 -11.02 5.83
CA LEU A 161 -14.61 -10.88 7.07
C LEU A 161 -14.46 -12.22 7.82
N ASP A 162 -15.53 -13.02 7.83
CA ASP A 162 -15.61 -14.30 8.52
C ASP A 162 -14.74 -15.38 7.85
N LYS A 163 -14.69 -15.41 6.51
CA LYS A 163 -13.96 -16.44 5.74
C LYS A 163 -12.44 -16.44 5.92
N VAL A 164 -11.86 -15.31 6.29
CA VAL A 164 -10.39 -15.16 6.42
C VAL A 164 -9.87 -15.66 7.77
N ASN A 165 -10.75 -16.04 8.72
CA ASN A 165 -10.33 -16.60 10.01
C ASN A 165 -10.10 -18.14 9.97
N CYS A 166 -10.19 -18.76 8.80
CA CYS A 166 -10.04 -20.21 8.62
C CYS A 166 -8.81 -20.61 7.79
N GLN A 167 -7.81 -19.73 7.65
CA GLN A 167 -6.54 -20.03 7.00
C GLN A 167 -5.37 -19.74 7.94
#